data_AF-A0AAN6YVW2-F1
#
_entry.id   AF-A0AAN6YVW2-F1
#
_cell.length_a   1.000
_cell.length_b   1.000
_cell.length_c   1.000
_cell.angle_alpha   90.00
_cell.angle_beta   90.00
_cell.angle_gamma   90.00
#
_symmetry.space_group_name_H-M   'P 1'
#
loop_
_entity.id
_entity.type
_entity.pdbx_description
1 polymer ?
#
loop_
_entity_poly.entity_id
_entity_poly.type
_entity_poly.pdbx_seq_one_letter_code
_entity_poly.pdbx_strand_id
1 'polypeptide(L)'
;MSQQTPGPAGQRPPASKIPPLQHIAPSIFVPHEDDILKVEPPRDRVERLKRILKTIDYNREGVKENLMYMFEREKRRIIEEATATEAIQGQPKIRPGLPTEEVDAIISSMEAEAQPGMDYNIQDIPQLDTQRPIPPDMPLRDRTVIQLLNLIENGLVELRNYEGHMAGIADYYTKCLERELAIINEAGMRPEERASARGF
;
A
#
# COMPACT_ATOMS: atom_id res chain seq x y z
N MET A 1 12.74 6.78 -62.60
CA MET A 1 13.71 7.11 -61.52
C MET A 1 13.15 8.37 -60.86
N SER A 2 12.59 8.34 -59.66
CA SER A 2 13.27 7.96 -58.41
C SER A 2 12.28 7.36 -57.40
N GLN A 3 12.63 6.22 -56.81
CA GLN A 3 11.92 5.66 -55.67
C GLN A 3 12.27 6.47 -54.41
N GLN A 4 11.27 6.96 -53.70
CA GLN A 4 11.41 7.39 -52.30
C GLN A 4 11.26 6.15 -51.42
N THR A 5 12.34 5.79 -50.74
CA THR A 5 12.32 4.85 -49.62
C THR A 5 11.69 5.52 -48.40
N PRO A 6 10.63 4.96 -47.78
CA PRO A 6 10.19 5.40 -46.47
C PRO A 6 11.17 4.87 -45.41
N GLY A 7 11.67 5.76 -44.55
CA GLY A 7 12.54 5.42 -43.43
C GLY A 7 11.87 4.49 -42.41
N PRO A 8 12.66 3.84 -41.52
CA PRO A 8 12.15 2.83 -40.61
C PRO A 8 11.21 3.47 -39.58
N ALA A 9 9.97 2.99 -39.57
CA ALA A 9 8.97 3.31 -38.58
C ALA A 9 9.51 3.07 -37.17
N GLY A 10 9.35 4.06 -36.29
CA GLY A 10 9.68 3.96 -34.87
C GLY A 10 9.06 2.69 -34.27
N GLN A 11 9.92 1.77 -33.86
CA GLN A 11 9.51 0.57 -33.14
C GLN A 11 8.98 1.02 -31.78
N ARG A 12 7.65 1.01 -31.65
CA ARG A 12 6.98 1.05 -30.36
C ARG A 12 7.54 -0.13 -29.55
N PRO A 13 8.06 0.08 -28.32
CA PRO A 13 8.48 -1.05 -27.50
C PRO A 13 7.32 -2.04 -27.37
N PRO A 14 7.59 -3.36 -27.32
CA PRO A 14 6.53 -4.35 -27.20
C PRO A 14 5.70 -4.02 -25.97
N ALA A 15 4.39 -3.80 -26.18
CA ALA A 15 3.48 -3.47 -25.09
C ALA A 15 3.62 -4.54 -24.00
N SER A 16 3.94 -4.13 -22.77
CA SER A 16 3.88 -5.02 -21.62
C SER A 16 2.52 -5.69 -21.63
N LYS A 17 2.46 -7.03 -21.61
CA LYS A 17 1.18 -7.77 -21.66
C LYS A 17 0.26 -7.39 -20.50
N ILE A 18 0.85 -6.92 -19.40
CA ILE A 18 0.14 -6.48 -18.21
C ILE A 18 -0.33 -5.02 -18.41
N PRO A 19 -1.63 -4.74 -18.31
CA PRO A 19 -2.14 -3.37 -18.36
C PRO A 19 -1.75 -2.58 -17.10
N PRO A 20 -1.50 -1.27 -17.24
CA PRO A 20 -1.10 -0.42 -16.12
C PRO A 20 -2.18 -0.36 -15.04
N LEU A 21 -1.73 -0.29 -13.78
CA LEU A 21 -2.60 -0.07 -12.64
C LEU A 21 -3.14 1.38 -12.66
N GLN A 22 -4.42 1.54 -12.98
CA GLN A 22 -5.10 2.85 -12.92
C GLN A 22 -5.87 3.04 -11.60
N HIS A 23 -6.49 1.97 -11.10
CA HIS A 23 -7.33 2.01 -9.91
C HIS A 23 -7.12 0.76 -9.05
N ILE A 24 -7.06 0.96 -7.74
CA ILE A 24 -6.98 -0.13 -6.76
C ILE A 24 -8.35 -0.72 -6.39
N ALA A 25 -9.45 -0.07 -6.79
CA ALA A 25 -10.82 -0.45 -6.43
C ALA A 25 -11.16 -1.95 -6.57
N PRO A 26 -10.62 -2.71 -7.56
CA PRO A 26 -10.85 -4.15 -7.63
C PRO A 26 -10.37 -4.95 -6.41
N SER A 27 -9.51 -4.40 -5.55
CA SER A 27 -9.00 -5.10 -4.37
C SER A 27 -10.07 -5.38 -3.31
N ILE A 28 -11.19 -4.64 -3.33
CA ILE A 28 -12.29 -4.80 -2.36
C ILE A 28 -13.02 -6.15 -2.50
N PHE A 29 -12.89 -6.80 -3.66
CA PHE A 29 -13.61 -8.03 -3.94
C PHE A 29 -12.88 -9.24 -3.37
N VAL A 30 -13.27 -9.62 -2.15
CA VAL A 30 -12.80 -10.83 -1.49
C VAL A 30 -13.78 -11.97 -1.80
N PRO A 31 -13.34 -13.08 -2.42
CA PRO A 31 -14.20 -14.23 -2.63
C PRO A 31 -14.71 -14.77 -1.30
N HIS A 32 -15.99 -15.14 -1.23
CA HIS A 32 -16.50 -15.85 -0.05
C HIS A 32 -16.18 -17.34 -0.15
N GLU A 33 -15.63 -17.90 0.93
CA GLU A 33 -15.42 -19.34 1.07
C GLU A 33 -16.68 -20.07 1.54
N ASP A 34 -17.56 -19.36 2.26
CA ASP A 34 -18.78 -19.93 2.82
C ASP A 34 -19.91 -19.99 1.79
N ASP A 35 -20.63 -21.12 1.75
CA ASP A 35 -21.86 -21.28 0.99
C ASP A 35 -22.99 -20.47 1.66
N ILE A 36 -23.30 -19.31 1.10
CA ILE A 36 -24.34 -18.39 1.58
C ILE A 36 -25.72 -19.03 1.71
N LEU A 37 -25.98 -20.14 1.02
CA LEU A 37 -27.28 -20.83 1.06
C LEU A 37 -27.43 -21.75 2.28
N LYS A 38 -26.34 -22.04 3.00
CA LYS A 38 -26.32 -22.94 4.17
C LYS A 38 -26.13 -22.20 5.50
N VAL A 39 -26.09 -20.87 5.48
CA VAL A 39 -25.82 -20.07 6.67
C VAL A 39 -27.07 -20.01 7.55
N GLU A 40 -27.01 -20.63 8.74
CA GLU A 40 -28.07 -20.50 9.74
C GLU A 40 -28.17 -19.05 10.21
N PRO A 41 -29.37 -18.49 10.41
CA PRO A 41 -29.52 -17.13 10.95
C PRO A 41 -28.95 -17.05 12.38
N PRO A 42 -28.41 -15.89 12.79
CA PRO A 42 -27.92 -15.70 14.15
C PRO A 42 -29.09 -15.78 15.14
N ARG A 43 -28.88 -16.49 16.26
CA ARG A 43 -29.91 -16.72 17.29
C ARG A 43 -30.18 -15.44 18.08
N ASP A 44 -29.12 -14.73 18.43
CA ASP A 44 -29.17 -13.55 19.27
C ASP A 44 -28.41 -12.36 18.66
N ARG A 45 -28.70 -11.16 19.19
CA ARG A 45 -28.02 -9.93 18.78
C ARG A 45 -26.51 -9.97 19.04
N VAL A 46 -26.08 -10.59 20.13
CA VAL A 46 -24.65 -10.81 20.46
C VAL A 46 -23.99 -11.71 19.42
N GLU A 47 -24.64 -12.81 19.05
CA GLU A 47 -24.11 -13.73 18.04
C GLU A 47 -23.99 -13.02 16.69
N ARG A 48 -25.00 -12.22 16.31
CA ARG A 48 -24.95 -11.40 15.10
C ARG A 48 -23.76 -10.44 15.10
N LEU A 49 -23.53 -9.72 16.20
CA LEU A 49 -22.41 -8.77 16.31
C LEU A 49 -21.05 -9.48 16.24
N LYS A 50 -20.90 -10.64 16.89
CA LYS A 50 -19.68 -11.47 16.79
C LYS A 50 -19.42 -11.94 15.35
N ARG A 51 -20.47 -12.35 14.63
CA ARG A 51 -20.35 -12.74 13.21
C ARG A 51 -19.95 -11.55 12.33
N ILE A 52 -20.53 -10.37 12.55
CA ILE A 52 -20.16 -9.15 11.81
C ILE A 52 -18.68 -8.82 12.02
N LEU A 53 -18.18 -8.85 13.27
CA LEU A 53 -16.76 -8.62 13.55
C LEU A 53 -15.85 -9.64 12.86
N LYS A 54 -16.23 -10.93 12.89
CA LYS A 54 -15.50 -11.98 12.15
C LYS A 54 -15.45 -11.71 10.65
N THR A 55 -16.57 -11.28 10.05
CA THR A 55 -16.62 -10.93 8.62
C THR A 55 -15.78 -9.69 8.30
N ILE A 56 -15.76 -8.70 9.20
CA ILE A 56 -14.90 -7.52 9.08
C ILE A 56 -13.42 -7.93 9.03
N ASP A 57 -12.99 -8.79 9.95
CA ASP A 57 -11.60 -9.25 10.00
C ASP A 57 -11.23 -10.08 8.75
N TYR A 58 -12.12 -10.95 8.29
CA TYR A 58 -11.94 -11.71 7.06
C TYR A 58 -11.76 -10.81 5.84
N ASN A 59 -12.67 -9.85 5.65
CA ASN A 59 -12.58 -8.90 4.54
C ASN A 59 -11.36 -8.00 4.67
N ARG A 60 -10.96 -7.62 5.88
CA ARG A 60 -9.76 -6.81 6.11
C ARG A 60 -8.52 -7.52 5.57
N GLU A 61 -8.31 -8.79 5.91
CA GLU A 61 -7.13 -9.52 5.44
C GLU A 61 -7.22 -9.81 3.94
N GLY A 62 -8.39 -10.23 3.43
CA GLY A 62 -8.55 -10.50 2.00
C GLY A 62 -8.30 -9.29 1.10
N VAL A 63 -8.78 -8.10 1.49
CA VAL A 63 -8.52 -6.86 0.72
C VAL A 63 -7.04 -6.47 0.78
N LYS A 64 -6.38 -6.68 1.92
CA LYS A 64 -4.95 -6.43 2.08
C LYS A 64 -4.11 -7.33 1.16
N GLU A 65 -4.42 -8.62 1.11
CA GLU A 65 -3.78 -9.56 0.17
C GLU A 65 -4.02 -9.15 -1.29
N ASN A 66 -5.25 -8.78 -1.63
CA ASN A 66 -5.59 -8.30 -2.97
C ASN A 66 -4.85 -7.00 -3.34
N LEU A 67 -4.71 -6.06 -2.41
CA LEU A 67 -3.91 -4.84 -2.62
C LEU A 67 -2.47 -5.20 -2.93
N MET A 68 -1.84 -6.05 -2.10
CA MET A 68 -0.47 -6.50 -2.32
C MET A 68 -0.31 -7.15 -3.70
N TYR A 69 -1.23 -8.03 -4.09
CA TYR A 69 -1.24 -8.64 -5.42
C TYR A 69 -1.25 -7.61 -6.56
N MET A 70 -2.08 -6.57 -6.45
CA MET A 70 -2.16 -5.52 -7.47
C MET A 70 -0.86 -4.71 -7.59
N PHE A 71 -0.23 -4.38 -6.45
CA PHE A 71 1.07 -3.69 -6.43
C PHE A 71 2.20 -4.58 -6.96
N GLU A 72 2.21 -5.87 -6.63
CA GLU A 72 3.18 -6.83 -7.17
C GLU A 72 3.06 -6.98 -8.69
N ARG A 73 1.82 -7.02 -9.20
CA ARG A 73 1.53 -7.08 -10.63
C ARG A 73 2.08 -5.84 -11.35
N GLU A 74 1.88 -4.66 -10.76
CA GLU A 74 2.36 -3.40 -11.31
C GLU A 74 3.88 -3.28 -11.27
N LYS A 75 4.51 -3.73 -10.17
CA LYS A 75 5.98 -3.87 -10.08
C LYS A 75 6.51 -4.74 -11.23
N ARG A 76 5.87 -5.88 -11.50
CA ARG A 76 6.26 -6.78 -12.59
C ARG A 76 6.14 -6.07 -13.95
N ARG A 77 5.04 -5.35 -14.18
CA ARG A 77 4.84 -4.56 -15.41
C ARG A 77 5.96 -3.55 -15.62
N ILE A 78 6.32 -2.79 -14.58
CA ILE A 78 7.39 -1.78 -14.64
C ILE A 78 8.73 -2.41 -15.00
N ILE A 79 9.05 -3.55 -14.38
CA ILE A 79 10.30 -4.28 -14.66
C ILE A 79 10.30 -4.85 -16.09
N GLU A 80 9.20 -5.46 -16.54
CA GLU A 80 9.05 -5.95 -17.92
C GLU A 80 9.18 -4.83 -18.96
N GLU A 81 8.60 -3.65 -18.71
CA GLU A 81 8.72 -2.48 -19.58
C GLU A 81 10.15 -1.95 -19.62
N ALA A 82 10.81 -1.84 -18.45
CA ALA A 82 12.19 -1.39 -18.36
C ALA A 82 13.15 -2.36 -19.07
N THR A 83 13.01 -3.66 -18.83
CA THR A 83 13.83 -4.70 -19.47
C THR A 83 13.65 -4.74 -20.99
N ALA A 84 12.41 -4.62 -21.48
CA ALA A 84 12.14 -4.53 -22.91
C ALA A 84 12.78 -3.28 -23.54
N THR A 85 12.75 -2.15 -22.81
CA THR A 85 13.35 -0.89 -23.27
C THR A 85 14.89 -0.97 -23.26
N GLU A 86 15.50 -1.56 -22.22
CA GLU A 86 16.95 -1.82 -22.16
C GLU A 86 17.42 -2.74 -23.29
N ALA A 87 16.63 -3.76 -23.64
CA ALA A 87 16.95 -4.66 -24.75
C ALA A 87 16.99 -3.94 -26.12
N ILE A 88 16.21 -2.88 -26.29
CA ILE A 88 16.17 -2.07 -27.52
C ILE A 88 17.28 -1.01 -27.51
N GLN A 89 17.49 -0.32 -26.39
CA GLN A 89 18.45 0.79 -26.28
C GLN A 89 19.90 0.34 -26.06
N GLY A 90 20.12 -0.91 -25.66
CA GLY A 90 21.42 -1.45 -25.31
C GLY A 90 21.80 -1.17 -23.85
N GLN A 91 22.87 -1.80 -23.37
CA GLN A 91 23.33 -1.59 -21.99
C GLN A 91 23.70 -0.12 -21.75
N PRO A 92 23.30 0.47 -20.62
CA PRO A 92 23.64 1.85 -20.32
C PRO A 92 25.15 2.00 -20.26
N LYS A 93 25.66 3.10 -20.85
CA LYS A 93 27.06 3.50 -20.68
C LYS A 93 27.34 3.61 -19.18
N ILE A 94 28.48 3.06 -18.75
CA ILE A 94 28.94 3.12 -17.36
C ILE A 94 28.79 4.56 -16.87
N ARG A 95 28.13 4.76 -15.72
CA ARG A 95 28.00 6.09 -15.13
C ARG A 95 29.40 6.67 -14.97
N PRO A 96 29.65 7.92 -15.39
CA PRO A 96 30.88 8.59 -14.96
C PRO A 96 30.93 8.55 -13.44
N GLY A 97 32.12 8.34 -12.88
CA GLY A 97 32.31 8.44 -11.43
C GLY A 97 31.87 9.81 -10.91
N LEU A 98 31.65 9.91 -9.60
CA LEU A 98 31.37 11.19 -8.94
C LEU A 98 32.43 12.22 -9.38
N PRO A 99 32.02 13.46 -9.75
CA PRO A 99 32.98 14.51 -10.02
C PRO A 99 33.80 14.76 -8.75
N THR A 100 35.07 15.11 -8.91
CA THR A 100 36.01 15.30 -7.78
C THR A 100 35.48 16.30 -6.76
N GLU A 101 34.77 17.34 -7.21
CA GLU A 101 34.12 18.33 -6.35
C GLU A 101 33.07 17.74 -5.40
N GLU A 102 32.26 16.78 -5.88
CA GLU A 102 31.29 16.08 -5.03
C GLU A 102 31.99 15.16 -4.03
N VAL A 103 33.08 14.50 -4.44
CA VAL A 103 33.89 13.67 -3.54
C VAL A 103 34.48 14.52 -2.42
N ASP A 104 35.05 15.67 -2.75
CA ASP A 104 35.62 16.61 -1.77
C ASP A 104 34.55 17.16 -0.83
N ALA A 105 33.35 17.45 -1.34
CA ALA A 105 32.22 17.88 -0.51
C ALA A 105 31.75 16.78 0.47
N ILE A 106 31.74 15.53 0.03
CA ILE A 106 31.40 14.38 0.89
C ILE A 106 32.47 14.21 1.97
N ILE A 107 33.76 14.23 1.59
CA ILE A 107 34.88 14.12 2.55
C ILE A 107 34.80 15.25 3.57
N SER A 108 34.63 16.50 3.13
CA SER A 108 34.48 17.65 4.01
C SER A 108 33.28 17.52 4.95
N SER A 109 32.18 16.90 4.50
CA SER A 109 31.01 16.65 5.34
C SER A 109 31.26 15.55 6.37
N MET A 110 32.06 14.54 6.04
CA MET A 110 32.46 13.47 6.96
C MET A 110 33.48 13.92 8.00
N GLU A 111 34.34 14.88 7.66
CA GLU A 111 35.34 15.48 8.55
C GLU A 111 34.76 16.58 9.45
N ALA A 112 33.55 17.07 9.14
CA ALA A 112 32.90 18.11 9.93
C ALA A 112 32.58 17.63 11.36
N GLU A 113 32.81 18.49 12.34
CA GLU A 113 32.46 18.20 13.74
C GLU A 113 30.95 17.99 13.88
N ALA A 114 30.58 17.03 14.74
CA ALA A 114 29.19 16.79 15.09
C ALA A 114 28.57 18.06 15.69
N GLN A 115 27.44 18.49 15.13
CA GLN A 115 26.73 19.67 15.61
C GLN A 115 26.19 19.41 17.03
N PRO A 116 26.51 20.28 18.00
CA PRO A 116 26.09 20.07 19.37
C PRO A 116 24.57 20.10 19.49
N GLY A 117 23.99 19.03 20.04
CA GLY A 117 22.54 18.90 20.28
C GLY A 117 21.74 18.29 19.12
N MET A 118 22.38 17.90 18.01
CA MET A 118 21.72 17.13 16.96
C MET A 118 21.71 15.63 17.27
N ASP A 119 20.53 15.02 17.23
CA ASP A 119 20.39 13.56 17.26
C ASP A 119 20.60 13.01 15.85
N TYR A 120 21.69 12.27 15.68
CA TYR A 120 22.04 11.62 14.42
C TYR A 120 21.33 10.29 14.22
N ASN A 121 20.55 9.82 15.20
CA ASN A 121 19.71 8.64 15.09
C ASN A 121 18.37 8.96 14.39
N ILE A 122 18.45 9.52 13.18
CA ILE A 122 17.28 9.86 12.37
C ILE A 122 16.70 8.56 11.80
N GLN A 123 15.62 8.07 12.39
CA GLN A 123 14.86 6.93 11.87
C GLN A 123 13.71 7.35 10.94
N ASP A 124 13.36 8.63 10.92
CA ASP A 124 12.33 9.17 10.05
C ASP A 124 12.86 9.30 8.62
N ILE A 125 12.52 8.30 7.80
CA ILE A 125 12.79 8.33 6.36
C ILE A 125 11.84 9.37 5.74
N PRO A 126 12.35 10.41 5.07
CA PRO A 126 11.50 11.40 4.42
C PRO A 126 10.66 10.72 3.33
N GLN A 127 9.35 10.97 3.34
CA GLN A 127 8.43 10.45 2.33
C GLN A 127 8.76 11.03 0.97
N LEU A 128 8.71 10.19 -0.07
CA LEU A 128 8.93 10.67 -1.42
C LEU A 128 7.76 11.57 -1.88
N ASP A 129 8.08 12.72 -2.49
CA ASP A 129 7.06 13.52 -3.18
C ASP A 129 6.66 12.84 -4.49
N THR A 130 5.62 12.00 -4.41
CA THR A 130 5.09 11.24 -5.56
C THR A 130 4.39 12.12 -6.60
N GLN A 131 4.11 13.39 -6.29
CA GLN A 131 3.50 14.35 -7.22
C GLN A 131 4.53 15.00 -8.15
N ARG A 132 5.82 14.87 -7.83
CA ARG A 132 6.87 15.48 -8.64
C ARG A 132 6.99 14.75 -9.99
N PRO A 133 6.85 15.47 -11.13
CA PRO A 133 6.94 14.85 -12.44
C PRO A 133 8.36 14.32 -12.68
N ILE A 134 8.46 13.10 -13.20
CA ILE A 134 9.74 12.51 -13.60
C ILE A 134 10.25 13.26 -14.83
N PRO A 135 11.47 13.83 -14.81
CA PRO A 135 12.06 14.49 -15.97
C PRO A 135 12.11 13.55 -17.20
N PRO A 136 11.79 14.04 -18.41
CA PRO A 136 11.75 13.21 -19.60
C PRO A 136 13.13 12.67 -20.02
N ASP A 137 14.20 13.41 -19.71
CA ASP A 137 15.58 13.10 -20.11
C ASP A 137 16.33 12.21 -19.11
N MET A 138 15.62 11.66 -18.12
CA MET A 138 16.21 10.83 -17.08
C MET A 138 16.68 9.47 -17.64
N PRO A 139 17.83 8.93 -17.19
CA PRO A 139 18.25 7.59 -17.55
C PRO A 139 17.17 6.56 -17.23
N LEU A 140 17.00 5.56 -18.10
CA LEU A 140 15.94 4.55 -17.99
C LEU A 140 15.92 3.86 -16.61
N ARG A 141 17.09 3.53 -16.07
CA ARG A 141 17.19 2.90 -14.74
C ARG A 141 16.73 3.83 -13.62
N ASP A 142 17.12 5.10 -13.65
CA ASP A 142 16.72 6.07 -12.64
C ASP A 142 15.21 6.30 -12.70
N ARG A 143 14.66 6.44 -13.90
CA ARG A 143 13.21 6.54 -14.11
C ARG A 143 12.48 5.32 -13.56
N THR A 144 12.99 4.11 -13.82
CA THR A 144 12.40 2.87 -13.33
C THR A 144 12.43 2.82 -11.80
N VAL A 145 13.54 3.22 -11.18
CA VAL A 145 13.66 3.29 -9.71
C VAL A 145 12.64 4.26 -9.13
N ILE A 146 12.49 5.47 -9.69
CA ILE A 146 11.50 6.43 -9.20
C ILE A 146 10.08 5.89 -9.38
N GLN A 147 9.77 5.24 -10.51
CA GLN A 147 8.47 4.61 -10.72
C GLN A 147 8.18 3.52 -9.67
N LEU A 148 9.18 2.70 -9.33
CA LEU A 148 9.05 1.68 -8.28
C LEU A 148 8.88 2.30 -6.89
N LEU A 149 9.62 3.38 -6.58
CA LEU A 149 9.46 4.09 -5.31
C LEU A 149 8.07 4.71 -5.18
N ASN A 150 7.59 5.39 -6.23
CA ASN A 150 6.23 5.94 -6.26
C ASN A 150 5.17 4.85 -6.08
N LEU A 151 5.38 3.67 -6.68
CA LEU A 151 4.48 2.54 -6.52
C LEU A 151 4.40 2.06 -5.07
N ILE A 152 5.56 1.94 -4.41
CA ILE A 152 5.65 1.51 -3.01
C ILE A 152 4.97 2.54 -2.10
N GLU A 153 5.28 3.83 -2.28
CA GLU A 153 4.69 4.91 -1.47
C GLU A 153 3.17 4.96 -1.61
N ASN A 154 2.67 4.90 -2.86
CA ASN A 154 1.23 4.83 -3.10
C ASN A 154 0.61 3.59 -2.43
N GLY A 155 1.28 2.45 -2.50
CA GLY A 155 0.82 1.23 -1.82
C GLY A 155 0.76 1.34 -0.30
N LEU A 156 1.76 1.98 0.32
CA LEU A 156 1.77 2.24 1.76
C LEU A 156 0.65 3.19 2.18
N VAL A 157 0.42 4.26 1.40
CA VAL A 157 -0.68 5.21 1.66
C VAL A 157 -2.03 4.51 1.59
N GLU A 158 -2.29 3.72 0.54
CA GLU A 158 -3.56 3.01 0.37
C GLU A 158 -3.79 1.97 1.48
N LEU A 159 -2.76 1.21 1.87
CA LEU A 159 -2.84 0.24 2.96
C LEU A 159 -3.16 0.93 4.29
N ARG A 160 -2.46 2.02 4.64
CA ARG A 160 -2.71 2.77 5.89
C ARG A 160 -4.11 3.36 5.91
N ASN A 161 -4.56 3.94 4.79
CA ASN A 161 -5.90 4.51 4.67
C ASN A 161 -6.97 3.44 4.86
N TYR A 162 -6.81 2.27 4.24
CA TYR A 162 -7.73 1.15 4.40
C TYR A 162 -7.73 0.61 5.83
N GLU A 163 -6.55 0.40 6.43
CA GLU A 163 -6.43 -0.05 7.82
C GLU A 163 -7.09 0.91 8.81
N GLY A 164 -6.87 2.22 8.65
CA GLY A 164 -7.51 3.24 9.49
C GLY A 164 -9.03 3.24 9.35
N HIS A 165 -9.54 3.13 8.12
CA HIS A 165 -10.97 3.02 7.87
C HIS A 165 -11.58 1.76 8.50
N MET A 166 -10.93 0.61 8.33
CA MET A 166 -11.40 -0.66 8.88
C MET A 166 -11.32 -0.70 10.41
N ALA A 167 -10.29 -0.11 11.02
CA ALA A 167 -10.18 0.03 12.47
C ALA A 167 -11.36 0.83 13.04
N GLY A 168 -11.74 1.94 12.40
CA GLY A 168 -12.91 2.73 12.81
C GLY A 168 -14.22 1.94 12.77
N ILE A 169 -14.42 1.09 11.76
CA ILE A 169 -15.59 0.22 11.65
C ILE A 169 -15.56 -0.87 12.74
N ALA A 170 -14.43 -1.53 12.94
CA ALA A 170 -14.25 -2.56 13.96
C ALA A 170 -14.52 -2.02 15.37
N ASP A 171 -14.00 -0.83 15.69
CA ASP A 171 -14.22 -0.15 16.96
C ASP A 171 -15.70 0.14 17.22
N TYR A 172 -16.44 0.57 16.19
CA TYR A 172 -17.86 0.83 16.30
C TYR A 172 -18.63 -0.45 16.69
N TYR A 173 -18.40 -1.56 15.99
CA TYR A 173 -19.09 -2.81 16.27
C TYR A 173 -18.64 -3.46 17.59
N THR A 174 -17.38 -3.28 17.98
CA THR A 174 -16.87 -3.71 19.29
C THR A 174 -17.59 -2.98 20.41
N LYS A 175 -17.74 -1.64 20.32
CA LYS A 175 -18.53 -0.86 21.30
C LYS A 175 -19.99 -1.28 21.35
N CYS A 176 -20.59 -1.61 20.20
CA CYS A 176 -21.95 -2.16 20.18
C CYS A 176 -22.03 -3.51 20.91
N LEU A 177 -21.05 -4.40 20.70
CA LEU A 177 -20.99 -5.70 21.36
C LEU A 177 -20.84 -5.57 22.87
N GLU A 178 -19.95 -4.69 23.34
CA GLU A 178 -19.74 -4.41 24.76
C GLU A 178 -21.02 -3.92 25.43
N ARG A 179 -21.75 -2.99 24.80
CA ARG A 179 -23.04 -2.49 25.31
C ARG A 179 -24.07 -3.60 25.45
N GLU A 180 -24.20 -4.46 24.44
CA GLU A 180 -25.16 -5.57 24.49
C GLU A 180 -24.80 -6.61 25.56
N LEU A 181 -23.50 -6.90 25.74
CA LEU A 181 -23.03 -7.77 26.81
C LEU A 181 -23.29 -7.16 28.19
N ALA A 182 -23.09 -5.85 28.36
CA ALA A 182 -23.39 -5.14 29.61
C ALA A 182 -24.89 -5.21 29.95
N ILE A 183 -25.78 -5.01 28.95
CA ILE A 183 -27.23 -5.12 29.13
C ILE A 183 -27.61 -6.54 29.59
N ILE A 184 -27.04 -7.57 28.96
CA ILE A 184 -27.32 -8.97 29.33
C ILE A 184 -26.80 -9.28 30.74
N ASN A 185 -25.61 -8.80 31.09
CA ASN A 185 -25.04 -8.98 32.43
C ASN A 185 -25.89 -8.30 33.50
N GLU A 186 -26.33 -7.06 33.28
CA GLU A 186 -27.26 -6.37 34.18
C GLU A 186 -28.61 -7.09 34.31
N ALA A 187 -29.13 -7.63 33.20
CA ALA A 187 -30.36 -8.40 33.19
C ALA A 187 -30.22 -9.79 33.86
N GLY A 188 -29.00 -10.33 33.94
CA GLY A 188 -28.66 -11.57 34.64
C GLY A 188 -28.41 -11.39 36.15
N MET A 189 -28.12 -10.17 36.62
CA MET A 189 -27.90 -9.89 38.04
C MET A 189 -29.20 -10.00 38.85
N ARG A 190 -29.14 -10.46 40.11
CA ARG A 190 -30.32 -10.52 40.99
C ARG A 190 -30.78 -9.09 41.36
N PRO A 191 -32.05 -8.87 41.73
CA PRO A 191 -32.57 -7.54 42.06
C PRO A 191 -31.77 -6.82 43.16
N GLU A 192 -31.25 -7.56 44.13
CA GLU A 192 -30.42 -7.05 45.23
C GLU A 192 -29.03 -6.56 44.77
N GLU A 193 -28.43 -7.25 43.79
CA GLU A 193 -27.13 -6.89 43.20
C GLU A 193 -27.25 -5.66 42.28
N ARG A 194 -28.40 -5.48 41.60
CA ARG A 194 -28.70 -4.28 40.79
C ARG A 194 -28.87 -3.02 41.62
N ALA A 195 -29.43 -3.15 42.83
CA ALA A 195 -29.60 -2.03 43.76
C ALA A 195 -28.26 -1.58 44.35
N SER A 196 -27.35 -2.53 44.65
CA SER A 196 -26.00 -2.25 45.14
C SER A 196 -25.10 -1.62 44.06
N ALA A 197 -25.20 -2.06 42.80
CA ALA A 197 -24.42 -1.52 41.68
C ALA A 197 -24.84 -0.10 41.23
N ARG A 198 -26.07 0.34 41.55
CA ARG A 198 -26.60 1.69 41.22
C ARG A 198 -26.56 2.66 42.39
N GLY A 199 -26.13 2.21 43.56
CA GLY A 199 -26.12 2.97 44.80
C GLY A 199 -24.72 3.20 45.33
N PHE A 200 -23.92 4.04 44.65
CA PHE A 200 -22.88 4.92 45.20
C PHE A 200 -22.56 6.03 44.20
#